data_AF-A0A2V6YPQ0-F1
#
_entry.id   AF-A0A2V6YPQ0-F1
#
_cell.length_a   1.000
_cell.length_b   1.000
_cell.length_c   1.000
_cell.angle_alpha   90.00
_cell.angle_beta   90.00
_cell.angle_gamma   90.00
#
_symmetry.space_group_name_H-M   'P 1'
#
loop_
_entity.id
_entity.type
_entity.pdbx_description
1 polymer ?
#
loop_
_entity_poly.entity_id
_entity_poly.type
_entity_poly.pdbx_seq_one_letter_code
_entity_poly.pdbx_strand_id
1 'polypeptide(L)'
;MIAAKRIYDPPSDSDGTRVLIMRLWPRGIRKSRVDVWLKELGPILPLLRAFRGGEIDWAEYTRRYLAGLARPEAQAPLAQVRAAAKAGTVTLFCGCPDESHCHRSLLRAYLLDSPRVTPERARAQATSTGAHGRCEMTKAGSKKMRAYVLIETAPGKTKAVKKELAAIEGSDSTVANLDAVTGPFDFIAVVEGPTLDAVGRLVTDEIGSIDGVTRTTTCLAVAIG
;
A
#
# COMPACT_ATOMS: atom_id res chain seq x y z
N MET A 1 16.81 7.95 3.71
CA MET A 1 17.12 6.52 4.04
C MET A 1 16.22 6.09 5.20
N ILE A 2 15.70 4.87 5.25
CA ILE A 2 14.91 4.38 6.40
C ILE A 2 15.60 3.17 7.03
N ALA A 3 15.99 3.32 8.29
CA ALA A 3 16.60 2.28 9.11
C ALA A 3 15.65 1.83 10.22
N ALA A 4 15.90 0.65 10.77
CA ALA A 4 15.23 0.14 11.95
C ALA A 4 16.29 -0.21 12.99
N LYS A 5 16.00 0.07 14.26
CA LYS A 5 16.93 -0.19 15.36
C LYS A 5 16.17 -0.44 16.65
N ARG A 6 16.77 -1.16 17.59
CA ARG A 6 16.20 -1.29 18.92
C ARG A 6 16.54 -0.06 19.76
N ILE A 7 15.56 0.51 20.46
CA ILE A 7 15.74 1.75 21.25
C ILE A 7 16.77 1.61 22.39
N TYR A 8 17.02 0.37 22.83
CA TYR A 8 17.96 0.04 23.89
C TYR A 8 19.40 -0.09 23.41
N ASP A 9 19.63 -0.17 22.09
CA ASP A 9 20.98 -0.28 21.55
C ASP A 9 21.73 1.07 21.71
N PRO A 10 23.07 1.07 21.70
CA PRO A 10 23.85 2.30 21.80
C PRO A 10 23.43 3.34 20.75
N PRO A 11 23.33 4.63 21.09
CA PRO A 11 22.96 5.65 20.13
C PRO A 11 24.07 5.83 19.09
N SER A 12 23.72 6.18 17.86
CA SER A 12 24.69 6.46 16.80
C SER A 12 24.34 7.79 16.12
N ASP A 13 25.35 8.56 15.75
CA ASP A 13 25.16 9.79 14.96
C ASP A 13 24.55 9.50 13.58
N SER A 14 24.72 8.28 13.09
CA SER A 14 24.09 7.79 11.85
C SER A 14 22.59 7.54 11.99
N ASP A 15 22.03 7.57 13.21
CA ASP A 15 20.59 7.30 13.44
C ASP A 15 19.71 8.38 12.80
N GLY A 16 20.25 9.59 12.55
CA GLY A 16 19.50 10.70 11.97
C GLY A 16 18.27 11.06 12.82
N THR A 17 17.11 11.20 12.18
CA THR A 17 15.84 11.45 12.90
C THR A 17 15.36 10.20 13.62
N ARG A 18 15.31 10.25 14.95
CA ARG A 18 14.97 9.13 15.84
C ARG A 18 13.47 9.07 16.11
N VAL A 19 12.78 8.14 15.47
CA VAL A 19 11.31 8.03 15.52
C VAL A 19 10.90 6.82 16.36
N LEU A 20 10.25 7.06 17.50
CA LEU A 20 9.65 6.00 18.31
C LEU A 20 8.28 5.62 17.72
N ILE A 21 8.11 4.33 17.41
CA ILE A 21 6.87 3.78 16.82
C ILE A 21 6.16 2.79 17.76
N MET A 22 6.44 2.88 19.05
CA MET A 22 5.75 2.09 20.07
C MET A 22 4.56 2.87 20.62
N ARG A 23 3.47 2.17 20.96
CA ARG A 23 2.29 2.82 21.55
C ARG A 23 2.51 3.26 23.00
N LEU A 24 3.45 2.62 23.67
CA LEU A 24 3.88 2.91 25.03
C LEU A 24 5.34 3.33 25.02
N TRP A 25 5.67 4.28 25.89
CA TRP A 25 7.05 4.70 26.07
C TRP A 25 7.90 3.56 26.67
N PRO A 26 9.10 3.27 26.14
CA PRO A 26 9.97 2.21 26.65
C PRO A 26 10.52 2.54 28.04
N ARG A 27 10.59 1.53 28.92
CA ARG A 27 11.07 1.69 30.31
C ARG A 27 12.55 2.09 30.32
N GLY A 28 12.92 3.04 31.19
CA GLY A 28 14.32 3.46 31.37
C GLY A 28 14.91 4.31 30.24
N ILE A 29 14.13 4.64 29.21
CA ILE A 29 14.58 5.48 28.10
C ILE A 29 14.25 6.95 28.38
N ARG A 30 15.27 7.81 28.28
CA ARG A 30 15.11 9.27 28.41
C ARG A 30 14.46 9.87 27.15
N LYS A 31 13.67 10.94 27.31
CA LYS A 31 13.02 11.64 26.18
C LYS A 31 14.00 12.13 25.12
N SER A 32 15.20 12.57 25.52
CA SER A 32 16.26 13.04 24.62
C SER A 32 16.78 12.00 23.63
N ARG A 33 16.44 10.72 23.79
CA ARG A 33 16.80 9.65 22.87
C ARG A 33 15.86 9.54 21.65
N VAL A 34 14.72 10.23 21.68
CA VAL A 34 13.68 10.18 20.66
C VAL A 34 13.38 11.62 20.22
N ASP A 35 13.42 11.87 18.92
CA ASP A 35 13.09 13.17 18.35
C ASP A 35 11.59 13.30 18.11
N VAL A 36 10.95 12.22 17.63
CA VAL A 36 9.51 12.18 17.32
C VAL A 36 8.88 10.90 17.84
N TRP A 37 7.71 11.01 18.44
CA TRP A 37 6.93 9.84 18.90
C TRP A 37 5.64 9.70 18.09
N LEU A 38 5.60 8.68 17.22
CA LEU A 38 4.48 8.37 16.34
C LEU A 38 3.80 7.08 16.81
N LYS A 39 3.07 7.17 17.93
CA LYS A 39 2.43 6.03 18.61
C LYS A 39 1.37 5.34 17.75
N GLU A 40 0.80 6.04 16.77
CA GLU A 40 -0.22 5.58 15.83
C GLU A 40 0.34 4.57 14.82
N LEU A 41 1.67 4.59 14.59
CA LEU A 41 2.37 3.60 13.76
C LEU A 41 2.66 2.29 14.50
N GLY A 42 2.43 2.27 15.82
CA GLY A 42 2.53 1.05 16.61
C GLY A 42 1.34 0.12 16.43
N PRO A 43 1.49 -1.18 16.70
CA PRO A 43 0.37 -2.11 16.75
C PRO A 43 -0.64 -1.65 17.81
N ILE A 44 -1.94 -1.78 17.52
CA ILE A 44 -2.97 -1.56 18.53
C ILE A 44 -2.80 -2.58 19.67
N LEU A 45 -3.15 -2.17 20.89
CA LEU A 45 -2.93 -2.99 22.08
C LEU A 45 -3.59 -4.39 22.00
N PRO A 46 -4.83 -4.55 21.47
CA PRO A 46 -5.41 -5.89 21.31
C PRO A 46 -4.60 -6.80 20.39
N LEU A 47 -4.12 -6.28 19.25
CA LEU A 47 -3.30 -7.04 18.31
C LEU A 47 -1.96 -7.46 18.93
N LEU A 48 -1.32 -6.54 19.65
CA LEU A 48 -0.06 -6.83 20.34
C LEU A 48 -0.25 -7.86 21.45
N ARG A 49 -1.37 -7.82 22.19
CA ARG A 49 -1.69 -8.81 23.23
C ARG A 49 -1.93 -10.19 22.63
N ALA A 50 -2.75 -10.29 21.59
CA ALA A 50 -3.04 -11.56 20.92
C ALA A 50 -1.76 -12.25 20.43
N PHE A 51 -0.86 -11.50 19.78
CA PHE A 51 0.41 -12.05 19.30
C PHE A 51 1.35 -12.48 20.45
N ARG A 52 1.50 -11.63 21.48
CA ARG A 52 2.35 -11.96 22.63
C ARG A 52 1.78 -13.06 23.52
N GLY A 53 0.46 -13.22 23.51
CA GLY A 53 -0.26 -14.30 24.19
C GLY A 53 -0.26 -15.61 23.42
N GLY A 54 0.25 -15.65 22.19
CA GLY A 54 0.27 -16.83 21.34
C GLY A 54 -1.10 -17.19 20.74
N GLU A 55 -2.10 -16.31 20.84
CA GLU A 55 -3.44 -16.50 20.26
C GLU A 55 -3.41 -16.43 18.73
N ILE A 56 -2.44 -15.68 18.18
CA ILE A 56 -2.21 -15.54 16.75
C ILE A 56 -0.73 -15.75 16.44
N ASP A 57 -0.44 -16.32 15.26
CA ASP A 57 0.91 -16.47 14.78
C ASP A 57 1.47 -15.16 14.16
N TRP A 58 2.73 -15.23 13.73
CA TRP A 58 3.40 -14.08 13.10
C TRP A 58 2.78 -13.67 11.76
N ALA A 59 2.27 -14.61 10.98
CA ALA A 59 1.66 -14.33 9.68
C ALA A 59 0.36 -13.53 9.85
N GLU A 60 -0.48 -13.95 10.79
CA GLU A 60 -1.71 -13.26 11.20
C GLU A 60 -1.39 -11.87 11.78
N TYR A 61 -0.39 -11.78 12.67
CA TYR A 61 0.05 -10.50 13.21
C TYR A 61 0.50 -9.54 12.11
N THR A 62 1.31 -10.02 11.17
CA THR A 62 1.83 -9.23 10.04
C THR A 62 0.69 -8.69 9.20
N ARG A 63 -0.26 -9.56 8.80
CA ARG A 63 -1.42 -9.17 8.00
C ARG A 63 -2.26 -8.11 8.70
N ARG A 64 -2.62 -8.32 9.97
CA ARG A 64 -3.42 -7.38 10.75
C ARG A 64 -2.69 -6.07 11.04
N TYR A 65 -1.39 -6.12 11.28
CA TYR A 65 -0.58 -4.92 11.49
C TYR A 65 -0.54 -4.05 10.23
N LEU A 66 -0.23 -4.64 9.08
CA LEU A 66 -0.17 -3.93 7.79
C LEU A 66 -1.54 -3.37 7.38
N ALA A 67 -2.63 -4.15 7.53
CA ALA A 67 -3.98 -3.63 7.33
C ALA A 67 -4.29 -2.45 8.26
N GLY A 68 -3.80 -2.50 9.49
CA GLY A 68 -3.90 -1.41 10.46
C GLY A 68 -3.22 -0.11 10.06
N LEU A 69 -2.25 -0.14 9.13
CA LEU A 69 -1.61 1.07 8.60
C LEU A 69 -2.52 1.86 7.66
N ALA A 70 -3.64 1.28 7.18
CA ALA A 70 -4.64 1.98 6.37
C ALA A 70 -5.59 2.87 7.20
N ARG A 71 -5.54 2.79 8.54
CA ARG A 71 -6.39 3.62 9.40
C ARG A 71 -6.08 5.12 9.18
N PRO A 72 -7.10 6.02 9.22
CA PRO A 72 -6.88 7.45 9.06
C PRO A 72 -5.84 8.04 10.01
N GLU A 73 -5.81 7.59 11.27
CA GLU A 73 -4.85 8.05 12.28
C GLU A 73 -3.39 7.70 11.96
N ALA A 74 -3.14 6.70 11.11
CA ALA A 74 -1.79 6.30 10.71
C ALA A 74 -1.29 7.07 9.47
N GLN A 75 -2.17 7.68 8.68
CA GLN A 75 -1.80 8.31 7.39
C GLN A 75 -0.87 9.52 7.57
N ALA A 76 -1.21 10.44 8.47
CA ALA A 76 -0.38 11.62 8.71
C ALA A 76 1.00 11.26 9.29
N PRO A 77 1.12 10.36 10.30
CA PRO A 77 2.41 9.84 10.75
C PRO A 77 3.22 9.14 9.66
N LEU A 78 2.60 8.35 8.78
CA LEU A 78 3.28 7.73 7.64
C LEU A 78 3.86 8.79 6.69
N ALA A 79 3.07 9.81 6.36
CA ALA A 79 3.52 10.92 5.53
C ALA A 79 4.69 11.68 6.17
N GLN A 80 4.65 11.89 7.49
CA GLN A 80 5.73 12.54 8.24
C GLN A 80 7.05 11.75 8.17
N VAL A 81 7.00 10.42 8.34
CA VAL A 81 8.20 9.57 8.19
C VAL A 81 8.74 9.64 6.77
N ARG A 82 7.88 9.58 5.75
CA ARG A 82 8.28 9.70 4.34
C ARG A 82 8.93 11.05 4.03
N ALA A 83 8.39 12.14 4.56
CA ALA A 83 8.95 13.48 4.40
C ALA A 83 10.33 13.59 5.06
N ALA A 84 10.46 13.13 6.32
CA ALA A 84 11.75 13.12 7.03
C ALA A 84 12.79 12.25 6.30
N ALA A 85 12.38 11.12 5.70
CA ALA A 85 13.26 10.23 4.96
C ALA A 85 13.79 10.83 3.64
N LYS A 86 13.15 11.90 3.12
CA LYS A 86 13.67 12.70 2.00
C LYS A 86 14.77 13.67 2.44
N ALA A 87 14.68 14.19 3.67
CA ALA A 87 15.67 15.12 4.23
C ALA A 87 16.93 14.41 4.76
N GLY A 88 16.83 13.15 5.17
CA GLY A 88 17.97 12.40 5.68
C GLY A 88 17.66 10.97 6.09
N THR A 89 18.49 10.42 6.98
CA THR A 89 18.24 9.12 7.61
C THR A 89 17.16 9.25 8.67
N VAL A 90 16.19 8.34 8.64
CA VAL A 90 15.19 8.17 9.69
C VAL A 90 15.36 6.78 10.28
N THR A 91 15.48 6.71 11.61
CA THR A 91 15.59 5.45 12.34
C THR A 91 14.31 5.17 13.11
N LEU A 92 13.65 4.06 12.76
CA LEU A 92 12.44 3.59 13.42
C LEU A 92 12.80 2.75 14.64
N PHE A 93 12.36 3.19 15.83
CA PHE A 93 12.68 2.58 17.10
C PHE A 93 11.56 1.71 17.66
N CYS A 94 11.92 0.49 18.06
CA CYS A 94 11.09 -0.39 18.90
C CYS A 94 11.94 -1.03 20.02
N GLY A 95 11.29 -1.56 21.05
CA GLY A 95 11.94 -2.22 22.18
C GLY A 95 12.17 -3.73 22.02
N CYS A 96 11.55 -4.37 21.01
CA CYS A 96 11.65 -5.82 20.82
C CYS A 96 13.11 -6.25 20.58
N PRO A 97 13.57 -7.34 21.22
CA PRO A 97 14.93 -7.84 21.03
C PRO A 97 15.12 -8.43 19.62
N ASP A 98 14.18 -9.25 19.17
CA ASP A 98 14.20 -9.82 17.82
C ASP A 98 13.72 -8.79 16.80
N GLU A 99 14.55 -8.52 15.80
CA GLU A 99 14.21 -7.67 14.66
C GLU A 99 13.31 -8.37 13.64
N SER A 100 13.54 -9.66 13.41
CA SER A 100 12.84 -10.44 12.39
C SER A 100 11.34 -10.56 12.68
N HIS A 101 10.98 -10.62 13.97
CA HIS A 101 9.61 -10.64 14.45
C HIS A 101 9.22 -9.33 15.15
N CYS A 102 9.48 -8.19 14.50
CA CYS A 102 9.13 -6.88 15.03
C CYS A 102 8.39 -6.00 14.01
N HIS A 103 7.40 -5.26 14.51
CA HIS A 103 6.67 -4.27 13.70
C HIS A 103 7.56 -3.16 13.14
N ARG A 104 8.74 -2.90 13.73
CA ARG A 104 9.72 -1.95 13.16
C ARG A 104 10.21 -2.39 11.78
N SER A 105 10.37 -3.69 11.58
CA SER A 105 10.85 -4.28 10.33
C SER A 105 9.73 -4.29 9.30
N LEU A 106 8.51 -4.64 9.74
CA LEU A 106 7.30 -4.56 8.90
C LEU A 106 7.05 -3.13 8.40
N LEU A 107 7.12 -2.14 9.29
CA LEU A 107 6.91 -0.74 8.93
C LEU A 107 8.01 -0.21 8.02
N ARG A 108 9.28 -0.57 8.29
CA ARG A 108 10.41 -0.23 7.42
C ARG A 108 10.18 -0.79 6.02
N ALA A 109 9.85 -2.08 5.90
CA ALA A 109 9.58 -2.71 4.61
C ALA A 109 8.42 -2.00 3.89
N TYR A 110 7.30 -1.79 4.58
CA TYR A 110 6.14 -1.07 4.05
C TYR A 110 6.49 0.33 3.50
N LEU A 111 7.32 1.09 4.22
CA LEU A 111 7.72 2.44 3.81
C LEU A 111 8.71 2.45 2.64
N LEU A 112 9.54 1.40 2.49
CA LEU A 112 10.49 1.24 1.40
C LEU A 112 9.84 0.70 0.11
N ASP A 113 8.86 -0.19 0.26
CA ASP A 113 8.19 -0.87 -0.86
C ASP A 113 7.08 -0.02 -1.50
N SER A 114 6.51 0.93 -0.76
CA SER A 114 5.54 1.86 -1.34
C SER A 114 6.23 2.84 -2.32
N PRO A 115 5.79 2.93 -3.59
CA PRO A 115 6.33 3.89 -4.53
C PRO A 115 6.23 5.31 -3.97
N ARG A 116 7.32 6.07 -4.09
CA ARG A 116 7.37 7.47 -3.69
C ARG A 116 6.37 8.24 -4.55
N VAL A 117 5.18 8.53 -4.00
CA VAL A 117 4.33 9.57 -4.59
C VAL A 117 5.02 10.91 -4.30
N THR A 118 5.85 11.34 -5.24
CA THR A 118 6.26 12.75 -5.37
C THR A 118 5.31 13.42 -6.35
N PRO A 119 4.69 14.56 -6.01
CA PRO A 119 3.69 15.22 -6.85
C PRO A 119 4.27 15.94 -8.08
N GLU A 120 5.44 15.54 -8.59
CA GLU A 120 6.22 16.36 -9.54
C GLU A 120 6.27 15.79 -10.97
N ARG A 121 5.70 14.61 -11.24
CA ARG A 121 5.76 13.97 -12.58
C ARG A 121 4.43 13.92 -13.33
N ALA A 122 3.54 14.88 -13.08
CA ALA A 122 2.30 15.04 -13.85
C ALA A 122 2.43 16.02 -15.05
N ARG A 123 3.63 16.49 -15.40
CA ARG A 123 3.79 17.53 -16.42
C ARG A 123 4.86 17.33 -17.49
N ALA A 124 5.36 16.11 -17.70
CA ALA A 124 6.27 15.87 -18.81
C ALA A 124 5.92 14.57 -19.53
N GLN A 125 5.69 14.72 -20.84
CA GLN A 125 5.69 13.69 -21.88
C GLN A 125 4.34 13.04 -22.18
N ALA A 126 3.43 13.87 -22.68
CA ALA A 126 2.83 13.56 -23.97
C ALA A 126 3.81 14.03 -25.06
N THR A 127 4.34 13.11 -25.88
CA THR A 127 4.60 13.27 -27.33
C THR A 127 5.33 12.06 -27.92
N SER A 128 4.86 11.68 -29.11
CA SER A 128 5.47 10.91 -30.22
C SER A 128 5.59 9.38 -30.15
N THR A 129 4.57 8.74 -30.73
CA THR A 129 4.61 7.82 -31.89
C THR A 129 5.94 7.25 -32.38
N GLY A 130 5.95 5.93 -32.64
CA GLY A 130 6.91 5.26 -33.54
C GLY A 130 6.87 3.74 -33.44
N ALA A 131 6.44 3.07 -34.50
CA ALA A 131 6.20 1.64 -34.59
C ALA A 131 7.45 0.80 -34.95
N HIS A 132 7.34 -0.52 -34.66
CA HIS A 132 7.96 -1.70 -35.30
C HIS A 132 8.87 -2.55 -34.42
N GLY A 133 8.56 -3.85 -34.37
CA GLY A 133 9.47 -4.89 -33.87
C GLY A 133 8.75 -6.16 -33.44
N ARG A 134 8.32 -6.97 -34.41
CA ARG A 134 7.77 -8.31 -34.22
C ARG A 134 8.88 -9.26 -33.74
N CYS A 135 8.69 -9.95 -32.61
CA CYS A 135 9.41 -11.18 -32.31
C CYS A 135 8.49 -12.08 -31.47
N GLU A 136 7.88 -13.07 -32.14
CA GLU A 136 7.19 -14.18 -31.49
C GLU A 136 8.21 -15.10 -30.82
N MET A 137 8.05 -15.29 -29.51
CA MET A 137 8.72 -16.33 -28.73
C MET A 137 7.69 -17.02 -27.84
N THR A 138 7.17 -18.13 -28.36
CA THR A 138 6.88 -19.42 -27.70
C THR A 138 6.26 -19.43 -26.29
N LYS A 139 5.03 -19.97 -26.24
CA LYS A 139 4.24 -20.42 -25.07
C LYS A 139 5.07 -20.82 -23.83
N ALA A 140 5.16 -19.89 -22.88
CA ALA A 140 5.05 -20.20 -21.45
C ALA A 140 3.70 -19.64 -21.00
N GLY A 141 2.89 -20.41 -20.26
CA GLY A 141 1.58 -19.95 -19.78
C GLY A 141 1.74 -18.64 -19.01
N SER A 142 1.43 -17.52 -19.67
CA SER A 142 1.61 -16.18 -19.10
C SER A 142 0.66 -16.07 -17.92
N LYS A 143 1.24 -15.98 -16.72
CA LYS A 143 0.50 -15.73 -15.49
C LYS A 143 -0.19 -14.38 -15.65
N LYS A 144 -1.49 -14.39 -15.94
CA LYS A 144 -2.28 -13.17 -16.07
C LYS A 144 -2.18 -12.38 -14.75
N MET A 145 -1.90 -11.09 -14.87
CA MET A 145 -2.04 -10.13 -13.79
C MET A 145 -3.51 -10.04 -13.44
N ARG A 146 -3.82 -10.11 -12.14
CA ARG A 146 -5.18 -9.88 -11.62
C ARG A 146 -5.16 -8.61 -10.78
N ALA A 147 -6.22 -7.82 -10.82
CA ALA A 147 -6.41 -6.66 -9.96
C ALA A 147 -7.85 -6.59 -9.46
N TYR A 148 -8.03 -6.01 -8.28
CA TYR A 148 -9.33 -5.66 -7.72
C TYR A 148 -9.49 -4.14 -7.81
N VAL A 149 -10.47 -3.68 -8.56
CA VAL A 149 -10.75 -2.27 -8.79
C VAL A 149 -11.97 -1.90 -7.95
N LEU A 150 -11.77 -1.08 -6.93
CA LEU A 150 -12.82 -0.59 -6.05
C LEU A 150 -13.32 0.73 -6.62
N ILE A 151 -14.63 0.84 -6.85
CA ILE A 151 -15.25 1.90 -7.65
C ILE A 151 -16.30 2.62 -6.80
N GLU A 152 -16.15 3.93 -6.67
CA GLU A 152 -17.17 4.83 -6.13
C GLU A 152 -17.88 5.56 -7.26
N THR A 153 -19.18 5.73 -7.07
CA THR A 153 -20.04 6.42 -8.01
C THR A 153 -20.65 7.68 -7.41
N ALA A 154 -20.98 8.62 -8.29
CA ALA A 154 -21.74 9.79 -7.91
C ALA A 154 -23.14 9.37 -7.44
N PRO A 155 -23.72 10.05 -6.43
CA PRO A 155 -25.08 9.78 -5.99
C PRO A 155 -26.07 9.79 -7.16
N GLY A 156 -26.91 8.76 -7.27
CA GLY A 156 -27.91 8.62 -8.31
C GLY A 156 -27.41 8.08 -9.67
N LYS A 157 -26.08 7.93 -9.86
CA LYS A 157 -25.49 7.39 -11.10
C LYS A 157 -25.15 5.90 -11.04
N THR A 158 -25.20 5.28 -9.86
CA THR A 158 -24.82 3.88 -9.60
C THR A 158 -25.44 2.86 -10.56
N LYS A 159 -26.73 3.00 -10.91
CA LYS A 159 -27.41 2.09 -11.84
C LYS A 159 -26.91 2.21 -13.28
N ALA A 160 -26.61 3.44 -13.73
CA ALA A 160 -26.07 3.69 -15.06
C ALA A 160 -24.64 3.16 -15.17
N VAL A 161 -23.80 3.48 -14.18
CA VAL A 161 -22.43 2.98 -14.06
C VAL A 161 -22.38 1.45 -14.07
N LYS A 162 -23.26 0.76 -13.34
CA LYS A 162 -23.33 -0.71 -13.38
C LYS A 162 -23.53 -1.26 -14.80
N LYS A 163 -24.41 -0.63 -15.58
CA LYS A 163 -24.72 -1.08 -16.94
C LYS A 163 -23.50 -0.92 -17.86
N GLU A 164 -22.78 0.19 -17.72
CA GLU A 164 -21.56 0.46 -18.50
C GLU A 164 -20.42 -0.46 -18.08
N LEU A 165 -20.16 -0.63 -16.77
CA LEU A 165 -19.14 -1.55 -16.26
C LEU A 165 -19.36 -2.99 -16.72
N ALA A 166 -20.61 -3.44 -16.81
CA ALA A 166 -20.96 -4.76 -17.31
C ALA A 166 -20.79 -4.92 -18.83
N ALA A 167 -20.68 -3.81 -19.57
CA ALA A 167 -20.50 -3.78 -21.01
C ALA A 167 -19.05 -3.51 -21.45
N ILE A 168 -18.12 -3.36 -20.49
CA ILE A 168 -16.69 -3.16 -20.81
C ILE A 168 -16.12 -4.42 -21.44
N GLU A 169 -15.70 -4.30 -22.69
CA GLU A 169 -14.86 -5.27 -23.40
C GLU A 169 -13.49 -4.63 -23.61
N GLY A 170 -12.50 -5.02 -22.81
CA GLY A 170 -11.13 -4.55 -23.00
C GLY A 170 -10.42 -5.31 -24.13
N SER A 171 -9.51 -4.63 -24.80
CA SER A 171 -8.72 -5.19 -25.92
C SER A 171 -7.82 -6.34 -25.50
N ASP A 172 -7.01 -6.13 -24.45
CA ASP A 172 -6.06 -7.12 -23.93
C ASP A 172 -6.39 -7.56 -22.50
N SER A 173 -7.42 -6.98 -21.87
CA SER A 173 -7.78 -7.22 -20.47
C SER A 173 -9.29 -7.35 -20.32
N THR A 174 -9.74 -8.08 -19.32
CA THR A 174 -11.15 -8.42 -19.14
C THR A 174 -11.59 -8.18 -17.71
N VAL A 175 -12.80 -7.66 -17.53
CA VAL A 175 -13.49 -7.68 -16.24
C VAL A 175 -14.00 -9.10 -16.00
N ALA A 176 -13.27 -9.86 -15.18
CA ALA A 176 -13.59 -11.25 -14.86
C ALA A 176 -14.77 -11.38 -13.90
N ASN A 177 -14.98 -10.40 -13.02
CA ASN A 177 -16.14 -10.33 -12.14
C ASN A 177 -16.46 -8.86 -11.78
N LEU A 178 -17.72 -8.58 -11.48
CA LEU A 178 -18.19 -7.27 -11.01
C LEU A 178 -19.27 -7.47 -9.94
N ASP A 179 -18.93 -7.12 -8.70
CA ASP A 179 -19.83 -7.22 -7.56
C ASP A 179 -20.25 -5.82 -7.10
N ALA A 180 -21.54 -5.64 -6.83
CA ALA A 180 -22.02 -4.48 -6.07
C ALA A 180 -21.82 -4.78 -4.58
N VAL A 181 -21.19 -3.87 -3.84
CA VAL A 181 -20.80 -4.12 -2.45
C VAL A 181 -21.44 -3.12 -1.50
N THR A 182 -21.73 -3.57 -0.28
CA THR A 182 -22.15 -2.69 0.80
C THR A 182 -20.91 -2.22 1.56
N GLY A 183 -20.51 -0.97 1.35
CA GLY A 183 -19.27 -0.46 1.92
C GLY A 183 -18.94 0.97 1.47
N PRO A 184 -17.69 1.41 1.64
CA PRO A 184 -17.25 2.74 1.19
C PRO A 184 -17.15 2.88 -0.34
N PHE A 185 -17.32 1.78 -1.06
CA PHE A 185 -17.34 1.71 -2.53
C PHE A 185 -18.67 1.09 -2.96
N ASP A 186 -19.11 1.41 -4.17
CA ASP A 186 -20.34 0.87 -4.73
C ASP A 186 -20.11 -0.45 -5.46
N PHE A 187 -18.94 -0.60 -6.10
CA PHE A 187 -18.57 -1.80 -6.85
C PHE A 187 -17.13 -2.27 -6.58
N ILE A 188 -16.91 -3.57 -6.74
CA ILE A 188 -15.58 -4.17 -6.86
C ILE A 188 -15.54 -4.96 -8.16
N ALA A 189 -14.66 -4.56 -9.08
CA ALA A 189 -14.40 -5.28 -10.31
C ALA A 189 -13.11 -6.09 -10.19
N VAL A 190 -13.12 -7.35 -10.60
CA VAL A 190 -11.91 -8.15 -10.78
C VAL A 190 -11.48 -8.03 -12.22
N VAL A 191 -10.30 -7.44 -12.45
CA VAL A 191 -9.74 -7.25 -13.79
C VAL A 191 -8.58 -8.21 -13.97
N GLU A 192 -8.51 -8.87 -15.13
CA GLU A 192 -7.39 -9.71 -15.51
C GLU A 192 -6.78 -9.24 -16.83
N GLY A 193 -5.46 -9.21 -16.90
CA GLY A 193 -4.72 -8.79 -18.09
C GLY A 193 -3.35 -9.47 -18.17
N PRO A 194 -2.70 -9.47 -19.33
CA PRO A 194 -1.39 -10.09 -19.52
C PRO A 194 -0.27 -9.29 -18.84
N THR A 195 -0.45 -7.99 -18.64
CA THR A 195 0.55 -7.08 -18.08
C THR A 195 -0.10 -6.04 -17.16
N LEU A 196 0.72 -5.40 -16.33
CA LEU A 196 0.27 -4.26 -15.52
C LEU A 196 -0.30 -3.14 -16.40
N ASP A 197 0.35 -2.83 -17.52
CA ASP A 197 -0.07 -1.76 -18.44
C ASP A 197 -1.43 -2.06 -19.10
N ALA A 198 -1.71 -3.33 -19.40
CA ALA A 198 -2.99 -3.73 -19.96
C ALA A 198 -4.13 -3.55 -18.93
N VAL A 199 -3.90 -3.95 -17.68
CA VAL A 199 -4.84 -3.70 -16.56
C VAL A 199 -4.99 -2.21 -16.31
N GLY A 200 -3.88 -1.46 -16.32
CA GLY A 200 -3.87 -0.01 -16.12
C GLY A 200 -4.72 0.73 -17.14
N ARG A 201 -4.52 0.45 -18.43
CA ARG A 201 -5.32 1.03 -19.53
C ARG A 201 -6.81 0.72 -19.37
N LEU A 202 -7.18 -0.52 -19.06
CA LEU A 202 -8.60 -0.86 -18.84
C LEU A 202 -9.18 -0.04 -17.67
N VAL A 203 -8.44 0.13 -16.58
CA VAL A 203 -8.92 0.92 -15.44
C VAL A 203 -9.04 2.41 -15.79
N THR A 204 -8.05 3.00 -16.44
CA THR A 204 -8.04 4.45 -16.69
C THR A 204 -8.93 4.84 -17.86
N ASP A 205 -8.90 4.06 -18.93
CA ASP A 205 -9.47 4.44 -20.23
C ASP A 205 -10.91 3.94 -20.36
N GLU A 206 -11.26 2.82 -19.71
CA GLU A 206 -12.61 2.23 -19.75
C GLU A 206 -13.35 2.48 -18.43
N ILE A 207 -12.84 2.00 -17.29
CA ILE A 207 -13.58 2.11 -16.00
C ILE A 207 -13.64 3.56 -15.52
N GLY A 208 -12.51 4.27 -15.54
CA GLY A 208 -12.38 5.62 -15.03
C GLY A 208 -13.03 6.69 -15.91
N SER A 209 -13.32 6.37 -17.18
CA SER A 209 -13.94 7.30 -18.12
C SER A 209 -15.47 7.25 -18.12
N ILE A 210 -16.07 6.25 -17.45
CA ILE A 210 -17.53 6.12 -17.30
C ILE A 210 -18.10 7.33 -16.57
N ASP A 211 -19.14 7.93 -17.14
CA ASP A 211 -19.86 9.04 -16.51
C ASP A 211 -20.48 8.60 -15.18
N GLY A 212 -20.09 9.29 -14.11
CA GLY A 212 -20.54 8.99 -12.76
C GLY A 212 -19.60 8.12 -11.94
N VAL A 213 -18.47 7.64 -12.47
CA VAL A 213 -17.37 7.11 -11.65
C VAL A 213 -16.60 8.29 -11.04
N THR A 214 -16.55 8.36 -9.70
CA THR A 214 -15.92 9.47 -8.98
C THR A 214 -14.53 9.13 -8.46
N ARG A 215 -14.32 7.85 -8.10
CA ARG A 215 -13.03 7.37 -7.62
C ARG A 215 -12.86 5.89 -7.95
N THR A 216 -11.65 5.55 -8.38
CA THR A 216 -11.22 4.16 -8.56
C THR A 216 -9.97 3.91 -7.71
N THR A 217 -9.92 2.75 -7.04
CA THR A 217 -8.73 2.28 -6.32
C THR A 217 -8.39 0.88 -6.84
N THR A 218 -7.22 0.74 -7.45
CA THR A 218 -6.79 -0.54 -8.04
C THR A 218 -5.80 -1.25 -7.13
N CYS A 219 -6.19 -2.43 -6.65
CA CYS A 219 -5.39 -3.34 -5.85
C CYS A 219 -4.87 -4.49 -6.73
N LEU A 220 -3.62 -4.40 -7.17
CA LEU A 220 -2.99 -5.47 -7.94
C LEU A 220 -2.76 -6.71 -7.07
N ALA A 221 -3.22 -7.86 -7.55
CA ALA A 221 -3.05 -9.14 -6.90
C ALA A 221 -1.64 -9.66 -7.18
N VAL A 222 -0.86 -9.83 -6.11
CA VAL A 222 0.42 -10.50 -6.16
C VAL A 222 0.21 -11.95 -5.75
N ALA A 223 0.67 -12.89 -6.57
CA ALA A 223 0.57 -14.30 -6.24
C ALA A 223 1.45 -14.63 -5.04
N ILE A 224 0.82 -15.14 -4.00
CA ILE A 224 1.48 -15.76 -2.87
C ILE A 224 1.64 -17.22 -3.28
N GLY A 225 2.89 -17.65 -3.52
CA GLY A 225 3.24 -19.00 -3.99
C GLY A 225 2.79 -20.09 -3.05
#